data_AF-A0A0B2XFU6-F1
#
_entry.id   AF-A0A0B2XFU6-F1
#
_cell.length_a   1.000
_cell.length_b   1.000
_cell.length_c   1.000
_cell.angle_alpha   90.00
_cell.angle_beta   90.00
_cell.angle_gamma   90.00
#
_symmetry.space_group_name_H-M   'P 1'
#
loop_
_entity.id
_entity.type
_entity.pdbx_description
1 polymer ?
#
loop_
_entity_poly.entity_id
_entity_poly.type
_entity_poly.pdbx_seq_one_letter_code
_entity_poly.pdbx_strand_id
1 'polypeptide(L)'
;MVLFFEHIGDLTTSANISFLVCFSSRHYPHITLEKGLSLVLEGQEGHSQDITSYLGSILKIGHSKVAEQIRIDVQEKASEVFLWVVLVVEILNKDRIEVNCFCVQWVLFTRQPLRPEQLYFAILSGVEPEVLSQWDPNEITAPVTKRYVVDSCKELAEVTRSKNPTVQFIHESVRDFLLKEDGLKEIWIDLERNFQG
;
A
#
# COMPACT_ATOMS: atom_id res chain seq x y z
N MET A 1 17.65 19.35 -11.28
CA MET A 1 18.23 18.04 -10.90
C MET A 1 18.65 17.24 -12.13
N VAL A 2 17.79 17.08 -13.14
CA VAL A 2 18.10 16.33 -14.37
C VAL A 2 19.29 16.90 -15.16
N LEU A 3 19.30 18.21 -15.42
CA LEU A 3 20.41 18.92 -16.08
C LEU A 3 21.78 18.71 -15.41
N PHE A 4 21.80 18.51 -14.09
CA PHE A 4 23.04 18.26 -13.37
C PHE A 4 23.62 16.88 -13.71
N PHE A 5 22.76 15.86 -13.82
CA PHE A 5 23.18 14.51 -14.20
C PHE A 5 23.54 14.41 -15.68
N GLU A 6 22.91 15.20 -16.56
CA GLU A 6 23.34 15.32 -17.95
C GLU A 6 24.75 15.92 -18.05
N HIS A 7 25.04 16.97 -17.28
CA HIS A 7 26.39 17.53 -17.21
C HIS A 7 27.42 16.53 -16.70
N ILE A 8 27.08 15.73 -15.68
CA ILE A 8 27.95 14.63 -15.21
C ILE A 8 28.16 13.58 -16.32
N GLY A 9 27.11 13.24 -17.07
CA GLY A 9 27.19 12.34 -18.22
C GLY A 9 28.20 12.82 -19.26
N ASP A 10 28.21 14.12 -19.57
CA ASP A 10 29.15 14.71 -20.53
C ASP A 10 30.60 14.69 -20.02
N LEU A 11 30.81 15.01 -18.74
CA LEU A 11 32.13 14.97 -18.12
C LEU A 11 32.71 13.55 -18.07
N THR A 12 31.89 12.58 -17.69
CA THR A 12 32.31 11.16 -17.58
C THR A 12 32.59 10.55 -18.96
N THR A 13 31.78 10.89 -19.97
CA THR A 13 32.05 10.51 -21.38
C THR A 13 33.42 11.03 -21.85
N SER A 14 33.73 12.31 -21.54
CA SER A 14 35.02 12.93 -21.90
C SER A 14 36.22 12.32 -21.18
N ALA A 15 36.00 11.79 -19.98
CA ALA A 15 37.02 11.09 -19.18
C ALA A 15 37.09 9.59 -19.49
N ASN A 16 36.29 9.08 -20.44
CA ASN A 16 36.15 7.66 -20.76
C ASN A 16 35.74 6.80 -19.55
N ILE A 17 34.88 7.35 -18.69
CA ILE A 17 34.32 6.71 -17.50
C ILE A 17 32.87 6.32 -17.80
N SER A 18 32.48 5.08 -17.50
CA SER A 18 31.09 4.64 -17.64
C SER A 18 30.22 5.20 -16.50
N PHE A 19 29.14 5.88 -16.87
CA PHE A 19 28.15 6.44 -15.94
C PHE A 19 26.74 6.04 -16.39
N LEU A 20 26.00 5.38 -15.50
CA LEU A 20 24.63 4.90 -15.75
C LEU A 20 23.71 5.48 -14.67
N VAL A 21 22.63 6.12 -15.08
CA VAL A 21 21.61 6.68 -14.19
C VAL A 21 20.23 6.34 -14.76
N CYS A 22 19.30 5.98 -13.88
CA CYS A 22 17.91 5.71 -14.23
C CYS A 22 17.00 6.70 -13.49
N PHE A 23 16.12 7.37 -14.23
CA PHE A 23 15.11 8.26 -13.67
C PHE A 23 13.72 7.64 -13.85
N SER A 24 12.94 7.64 -12.77
CA SER A 24 11.52 7.28 -12.79
C SER A 24 10.69 8.51 -12.46
N SER A 25 9.68 8.82 -13.27
CA SER A 25 8.78 9.94 -13.03
C SER A 25 7.33 9.59 -13.37
N ARG A 26 6.40 10.36 -12.81
CA ARG A 26 5.02 10.40 -13.29
C ARG A 26 4.95 11.22 -14.58
N HIS A 27 3.81 11.16 -15.27
CA HIS A 27 3.55 11.95 -16.48
C HIS A 27 3.74 13.46 -16.29
N TYR A 28 3.55 13.96 -15.07
CA TYR A 28 3.76 15.35 -14.71
C TYR A 28 4.59 15.48 -13.42
N PRO A 29 5.54 16.42 -13.35
CA PRO A 29 6.00 17.30 -14.44
C PRO A 29 6.79 16.55 -15.51
N HIS A 30 6.66 16.95 -16.78
CA HIS A 30 7.41 16.35 -17.88
C HIS A 30 8.90 16.60 -17.72
N ILE A 31 9.67 15.51 -17.66
CA ILE A 31 11.13 15.55 -17.66
C ILE A 31 11.59 15.20 -19.07
N THR A 32 12.26 16.15 -19.71
CA THR A 32 12.93 15.90 -20.98
C THR A 32 14.41 15.61 -20.70
N LEU A 33 14.90 14.51 -21.25
CA LEU A 33 16.32 14.14 -21.27
C LEU A 33 16.81 14.31 -22.72
N GLU A 34 17.86 15.09 -22.94
CA GLU A 34 18.45 15.24 -24.28
C GLU A 34 19.22 13.98 -24.69
N LYS A 35 19.85 13.32 -23.72
CA LYS A 35 20.70 12.13 -23.92
C LYS A 35 20.23 11.00 -23.00
N GLY A 36 19.40 10.11 -23.53
CA GLY A 36 18.94 8.94 -22.78
C GLY A 36 17.93 8.09 -23.52
N LEU A 37 17.69 6.89 -22.99
CA LEU A 37 16.58 6.05 -23.40
C LEU A 37 15.36 6.40 -22.53
N SER A 38 14.22 6.65 -23.17
CA SER A 38 12.94 6.87 -22.49
C SER A 38 12.06 5.65 -22.68
N LEU A 39 11.46 5.19 -21.58
CA LEU A 39 10.53 4.07 -21.55
C LEU A 39 9.23 4.56 -20.90
N VAL A 40 8.13 4.55 -21.65
CA VAL A 40 6.78 4.81 -21.13
C VAL A 40 6.14 3.46 -20.86
N LEU A 41 5.90 3.16 -19.59
CA LEU A 41 5.47 1.82 -19.13
C LEU A 41 4.06 1.47 -19.66
N GLU A 42 3.16 2.45 -19.69
CA GLU A 42 1.76 2.28 -20.08
C GLU A 42 1.59 1.84 -21.55
N GLY A 43 2.61 2.04 -22.40
CA GLY A 43 2.59 1.67 -23.81
C GLY A 43 3.42 0.44 -24.16
N GLN A 44 3.99 -0.27 -23.17
CA GLN A 44 4.83 -1.42 -23.44
C GLN A 44 4.01 -2.67 -23.77
N GLU A 45 4.48 -3.43 -24.76
CA GLU A 45 3.91 -4.72 -25.12
C GLU A 45 3.98 -5.67 -23.90
N GLY A 46 2.86 -6.32 -23.59
CA GLY A 46 2.75 -7.25 -22.46
C GLY A 46 2.30 -6.60 -21.14
N HIS A 47 2.28 -5.27 -21.02
CA HIS A 47 1.87 -4.59 -19.77
C HIS A 47 0.43 -4.92 -19.35
N SER A 48 -0.49 -4.98 -20.32
CA SER A 48 -1.86 -5.41 -20.07
C SER A 48 -1.94 -6.87 -19.60
N GLN A 49 -1.11 -7.76 -20.16
CA GLN A 49 -0.99 -9.16 -19.70
C GLN A 49 -0.41 -9.25 -18.29
N ASP A 50 0.53 -8.37 -17.91
CA ASP A 50 1.06 -8.32 -16.55
C ASP A 50 -0.04 -7.94 -15.55
N ILE A 51 -0.91 -6.99 -15.90
CA ILE A 51 -2.10 -6.63 -15.10
C ILE A 51 -3.04 -7.83 -14.98
N THR A 52 -3.38 -8.50 -16.09
CA THR A 52 -4.24 -9.71 -16.07
C THR A 52 -3.63 -10.80 -15.18
N SER A 53 -2.33 -11.04 -15.30
CA SER A 53 -1.60 -12.05 -14.53
C SER A 53 -1.59 -11.72 -13.04
N TYR A 54 -1.34 -10.45 -12.70
CA TYR A 54 -1.41 -9.96 -11.32
C TYR A 54 -2.80 -10.17 -10.72
N LEU A 55 -3.87 -9.76 -11.43
CA LEU A 55 -5.25 -9.97 -11.01
C LEU A 55 -5.59 -11.45 -10.81
N GLY A 56 -5.13 -12.31 -11.72
CA GLY A 56 -5.31 -13.76 -11.62
C GLY A 56 -4.64 -14.36 -10.37
N SER A 57 -3.48 -13.84 -9.99
CA SER A 57 -2.69 -14.36 -8.86
C SER A 57 -3.07 -13.77 -7.49
N ILE A 58 -3.41 -12.48 -7.40
CA ILE A 58 -3.51 -11.74 -6.12
C ILE A 58 -4.97 -11.45 -5.71
N LEU A 59 -5.92 -11.42 -6.64
CA LEU A 59 -7.32 -11.12 -6.33
C LEU A 59 -8.07 -12.38 -5.87
N LYS A 60 -8.36 -12.44 -4.56
CA LYS A 60 -8.92 -13.60 -3.84
C LYS A 60 -10.46 -13.60 -3.80
N ILE A 61 -11.10 -13.44 -4.95
CA ILE A 61 -12.58 -13.45 -5.08
C ILE A 61 -13.14 -14.75 -5.68
N GLY A 62 -12.29 -15.78 -5.83
CA GLY A 62 -12.63 -17.05 -6.45
C GLY A 62 -12.72 -17.00 -7.99
N HIS A 63 -13.41 -17.99 -8.59
CA HIS A 63 -13.53 -18.19 -10.06
C HIS A 63 -14.98 -18.22 -10.54
N SER A 64 -15.89 -17.57 -9.81
CA SER A 64 -17.28 -17.43 -10.27
C SER A 64 -17.36 -16.56 -11.53
N LYS A 65 -18.47 -16.67 -12.29
CA LYS A 65 -18.69 -15.76 -13.45
C LYS A 65 -18.63 -14.28 -13.07
N VAL A 66 -19.11 -13.94 -11.87
CA VAL A 66 -19.04 -12.57 -11.33
C VAL A 66 -17.60 -12.18 -11.01
N ALA A 67 -16.79 -13.09 -10.46
CA ALA A 67 -15.38 -12.86 -10.18
C ALA A 67 -14.56 -12.61 -11.44
N GLU A 68 -14.80 -13.40 -12.51
CA GLU A 68 -14.16 -13.17 -13.80
C GLU A 68 -14.58 -11.83 -14.42
N GLN A 69 -15.85 -11.44 -14.29
CA GLN A 69 -16.31 -10.12 -14.75
C GLN A 69 -15.62 -8.99 -13.98
N ILE A 70 -15.47 -9.11 -12.65
CA ILE A 70 -14.75 -8.11 -11.84
C ILE A 70 -13.29 -7.98 -12.30
N ARG A 71 -12.60 -9.09 -12.63
CA ARG A 71 -11.22 -9.03 -13.15
C ARG A 71 -11.14 -8.25 -14.47
N ILE A 72 -12.08 -8.49 -15.38
CA ILE A 72 -12.19 -7.75 -16.65
C ILE A 72 -12.42 -6.26 -16.37
N ASP A 73 -13.41 -5.93 -15.54
CA ASP A 73 -13.76 -4.54 -15.24
C ASP A 73 -12.60 -3.78 -14.58
N VAL A 74 -11.85 -4.43 -13.68
CA VAL A 74 -10.68 -3.83 -13.03
C VAL A 74 -9.54 -3.61 -14.04
N GLN A 75 -9.28 -4.58 -14.92
CA GLN A 75 -8.28 -4.42 -15.98
C GLN A 75 -8.64 -3.25 -16.91
N GLU A 76 -9.87 -3.16 -17.37
CA GLU A 76 -10.32 -2.08 -18.28
C GLU A 76 -10.26 -0.71 -17.59
N LYS A 77 -10.69 -0.62 -16.32
CA LYS A 77 -10.66 0.63 -15.56
C LYS A 77 -9.25 1.09 -15.19
N ALA A 78 -8.30 0.17 -15.07
CA ALA A 78 -6.92 0.48 -14.72
C ALA A 78 -6.27 1.50 -15.67
N SER A 79 -6.70 1.53 -16.93
CA SER A 79 -6.13 2.42 -17.96
C SER A 79 -4.59 2.34 -17.97
N GLU A 80 -4.06 1.11 -17.87
CA GLU A 80 -2.62 0.79 -17.81
C GLU A 80 -1.88 1.33 -16.55
N VAL A 81 -2.59 1.89 -15.57
CA VAL A 81 -2.00 2.35 -14.30
C VAL A 81 -1.91 1.17 -13.31
N PHE A 82 -0.76 0.48 -13.32
CA PHE A 82 -0.55 -0.71 -12.47
C PHE A 82 -0.73 -0.44 -10.97
N LEU A 83 -0.30 0.74 -10.48
CA LEU A 83 -0.46 1.10 -9.08
C LEU A 83 -1.94 1.19 -8.67
N TRP A 84 -2.82 1.62 -9.57
CA TRP A 84 -4.26 1.65 -9.32
C TRP A 84 -4.81 0.23 -9.15
N VAL A 85 -4.36 -0.72 -9.96
CA VAL A 85 -4.74 -2.14 -9.85
C VAL A 85 -4.35 -2.72 -8.49
N VAL A 86 -3.13 -2.42 -8.03
CA VAL A 86 -2.65 -2.86 -6.71
C VAL A 86 -3.60 -2.39 -5.62
N LEU A 87 -3.96 -1.10 -5.61
CA LEU A 87 -4.87 -0.52 -4.62
C LEU A 87 -6.27 -1.12 -4.68
N VAL A 88 -6.83 -1.27 -5.88
CA VAL A 88 -8.18 -1.83 -6.06
C VAL A 88 -8.24 -3.30 -5.66
N VAL A 89 -7.21 -4.10 -5.97
CA VAL A 89 -7.13 -5.50 -5.52
C VAL A 89 -7.06 -5.60 -4.00
N GLU A 90 -6.37 -4.67 -3.35
CA GLU A 90 -6.36 -4.60 -1.88
C GLU A 90 -7.74 -4.31 -1.31
N ILE A 91 -8.49 -3.39 -1.93
CA ILE A 91 -9.87 -3.07 -1.54
C ILE A 91 -10.80 -4.25 -1.81
N LEU A 92 -10.68 -4.95 -2.94
CA LEU A 92 -11.62 -6.02 -3.29
C LEU A 92 -11.40 -7.33 -2.50
N ASN A 93 -10.22 -7.50 -1.90
CA ASN A 93 -9.94 -8.60 -0.99
C ASN A 93 -10.59 -8.33 0.37
N LYS A 94 -11.86 -8.71 0.54
CA LYS A 94 -12.68 -8.51 1.77
C LYS A 94 -11.93 -8.77 3.09
N ASP A 95 -11.19 -9.86 3.18
CA ASP A 95 -10.44 -10.23 4.40
C ASP A 95 -9.36 -9.21 4.78
N ARG A 96 -8.89 -8.41 3.81
CA ARG A 96 -7.91 -7.33 4.03
C ARG A 96 -8.56 -5.99 4.33
N ILE A 97 -9.81 -5.79 3.92
CA ILE A 97 -10.57 -4.59 4.27
C ILE A 97 -10.81 -4.58 5.78
N GLU A 98 -11.27 -5.69 6.36
CA GLU A 98 -11.56 -5.77 7.80
C GLU A 98 -10.29 -5.52 8.63
N VAL A 99 -9.19 -6.19 8.31
CA VAL A 99 -7.89 -6.00 8.98
C VAL A 99 -7.39 -4.55 8.90
N ASN A 100 -7.46 -3.92 7.72
CA ASN A 100 -6.98 -2.55 7.52
C ASN A 100 -7.92 -1.52 8.17
N CYS A 101 -9.25 -1.72 8.08
CA CYS A 101 -10.24 -0.95 8.84
C CYS A 101 -9.89 -0.95 10.32
N PHE A 102 -9.65 -2.13 10.90
CA PHE A 102 -9.33 -2.26 12.31
C PHE A 102 -7.98 -1.61 12.63
N CYS A 103 -6.93 -1.76 11.81
CA CYS A 103 -5.67 -1.04 12.05
C CYS A 103 -5.93 0.47 12.09
N VAL A 104 -6.53 1.04 11.04
CA VAL A 104 -6.75 2.48 10.95
C VAL A 104 -7.64 2.97 12.07
N GLN A 105 -8.70 2.24 12.42
CA GLN A 105 -9.60 2.58 13.53
C GLN A 105 -8.87 2.62 14.87
N TRP A 106 -8.06 1.59 15.19
CA TRP A 106 -7.32 1.53 16.45
C TRP A 106 -6.19 2.56 16.51
N VAL A 107 -5.50 2.83 15.40
CA VAL A 107 -4.45 3.88 15.37
C VAL A 107 -5.08 5.28 15.43
N LEU A 108 -6.26 5.49 14.82
CA LEU A 108 -6.91 6.79 14.73
C LEU A 108 -7.62 7.22 16.02
N PHE A 109 -8.33 6.30 16.67
CA PHE A 109 -9.27 6.63 17.76
C PHE A 109 -8.78 6.27 19.17
N THR A 110 -7.60 5.65 19.30
CA THR A 110 -7.05 5.37 20.64
C THR A 110 -6.62 6.64 21.36
N ARG A 111 -6.90 6.72 22.67
CA ARG A 111 -6.52 7.86 23.52
C ARG A 111 -5.01 8.04 23.67
N GLN A 112 -4.25 6.97 23.46
CA GLN A 112 -2.79 6.94 23.54
C GLN A 112 -2.25 5.96 22.49
N PRO A 113 -1.06 6.22 21.92
CA PRO A 113 -0.45 5.34 20.93
C PRO A 113 -0.31 3.91 21.43
N LEU A 114 -0.75 2.94 20.63
CA LEU A 114 -0.67 1.52 20.96
C LEU A 114 0.75 0.98 20.76
N ARG A 115 1.16 0.02 21.60
CA ARG A 115 2.32 -0.82 21.31
C ARG A 115 2.00 -1.80 20.17
N PRO A 116 2.99 -2.29 19.40
CA PRO A 116 2.76 -3.26 18.33
C PRO A 116 1.97 -4.50 18.79
N GLU A 117 2.27 -5.03 19.97
CA GLU A 117 1.56 -6.18 20.53
C GLU A 117 0.09 -5.86 20.82
N GLN A 118 -0.18 -4.66 21.33
CA GLN A 118 -1.56 -4.23 21.61
C GLN A 118 -2.36 -4.07 20.33
N LEU A 119 -1.77 -3.47 19.29
CA LEU A 119 -2.44 -3.33 18.00
C LEU A 119 -2.64 -4.69 17.32
N TYR A 120 -1.67 -5.60 17.41
CA TYR A 120 -1.79 -6.97 16.91
C TYR A 120 -3.02 -7.68 17.47
N PHE A 121 -3.17 -7.70 18.81
CA PHE A 121 -4.33 -8.33 19.44
C PHE A 121 -5.64 -7.59 19.16
N ALA A 122 -5.60 -6.26 19.07
CA ALA A 122 -6.78 -5.45 18.75
C ALA A 122 -7.31 -5.75 17.34
N ILE A 123 -6.42 -5.94 16.36
CA ILE A 123 -6.78 -6.38 15.00
C ILE A 123 -7.35 -7.80 15.03
N LEU A 124 -6.65 -8.75 15.66
CA LEU A 124 -7.12 -10.15 15.73
C LEU A 124 -8.48 -10.28 16.41
N SER A 125 -8.77 -9.46 17.42
CA SER A 125 -10.08 -9.47 18.10
C SER A 125 -11.25 -9.13 17.18
N GLY A 126 -11.01 -8.39 16.10
CA GLY A 126 -12.02 -8.03 15.11
C GLY A 126 -12.12 -8.98 13.92
N VAL A 127 -11.04 -9.74 13.63
CA VAL A 127 -10.91 -10.53 12.39
C VAL A 127 -11.04 -12.03 12.66
N GLU A 128 -10.41 -12.54 13.72
CA GLU A 128 -10.39 -13.96 14.10
C GLU A 128 -10.37 -14.11 15.64
N PRO A 129 -11.47 -13.77 16.34
CA PRO A 129 -11.51 -13.77 17.80
C PRO A 129 -11.26 -15.16 18.41
N GLU A 130 -11.52 -16.25 17.68
CA GLU A 130 -11.28 -17.62 18.11
C GLU A 130 -9.78 -17.92 18.28
N VAL A 131 -8.93 -17.30 17.46
CA VAL A 131 -7.47 -17.51 17.46
C VAL A 131 -6.81 -16.92 18.73
N LEU A 132 -7.43 -15.91 19.34
CA LEU A 132 -6.95 -15.32 20.60
C LEU A 132 -6.92 -16.33 21.76
N SER A 133 -7.81 -17.32 21.74
CA SER A 133 -7.88 -18.34 22.79
C SER A 133 -6.75 -19.38 22.72
N GLN A 134 -6.04 -19.45 21.58
CA GLN A 134 -4.96 -20.39 21.30
C GLN A 134 -3.57 -19.75 21.34
N TRP A 135 -3.47 -18.52 21.84
CA TRP A 135 -2.25 -17.73 21.82
C TRP A 135 -1.12 -18.37 22.66
N ASP A 136 0.00 -18.69 22.01
CA ASP A 136 1.26 -19.08 22.66
C ASP A 136 2.29 -17.93 22.59
N PRO A 137 2.74 -17.39 23.73
CA PRO A 137 3.82 -16.39 23.79
C PRO A 137 5.14 -16.83 23.14
N ASN A 138 5.38 -18.13 22.97
CA ASN A 138 6.63 -18.67 22.45
C ASN A 138 6.65 -18.79 20.90
N GLU A 139 5.48 -18.84 20.24
CA GLU A 139 5.40 -18.90 18.78
C GLU A 139 5.38 -17.49 18.15
N ILE A 140 4.77 -16.50 18.82
CA ILE A 140 4.65 -15.13 18.30
C ILE A 140 5.76 -14.24 18.83
N THR A 141 6.86 -14.19 18.08
CA THR A 141 8.02 -13.34 18.42
C THR A 141 7.79 -11.87 18.01
N ALA A 142 8.42 -10.94 18.74
CA ALA A 142 8.32 -9.49 18.47
C ALA A 142 8.58 -9.08 16.99
N PRO A 143 9.51 -9.70 16.23
CA PRO A 143 9.70 -9.41 14.81
C PRO A 143 8.48 -9.77 13.95
N VAL A 144 7.80 -10.88 14.27
CA VAL A 144 6.60 -11.33 13.54
C VAL A 144 5.45 -10.38 13.82
N THR A 145 5.22 -10.03 15.09
CA THR A 145 4.20 -9.04 15.48
C THR A 145 4.41 -7.70 14.79
N LYS A 146 5.65 -7.20 14.79
CA LYS A 146 5.99 -5.93 14.17
C LYS A 146 5.73 -5.94 12.67
N ARG A 147 6.13 -7.02 11.99
CA ARG A 147 5.90 -7.18 10.55
C ARG A 147 4.41 -7.28 10.23
N TYR A 148 3.67 -8.09 10.99
CA TYR A 148 2.22 -8.19 10.83
C TYR A 148 1.51 -6.84 10.96
N VAL A 149 1.87 -6.06 11.98
CA VAL A 149 1.28 -4.73 12.22
C VAL A 149 1.55 -3.79 11.04
N VAL A 150 2.80 -3.70 10.57
CA VAL A 150 3.14 -2.82 9.44
C VAL A 150 2.43 -3.27 8.16
N ASP A 151 2.43 -4.59 7.89
CA ASP A 151 1.76 -5.16 6.71
C ASP A 151 0.24 -4.93 6.75
N SER A 152 -0.36 -4.98 7.94
CA SER A 152 -1.80 -4.73 8.17
C SER A 152 -2.19 -3.26 7.95
N CYS A 153 -1.28 -2.33 8.27
CA CYS A 153 -1.51 -0.90 8.18
C CYS A 153 -1.07 -0.27 6.85
N LYS A 154 -0.56 -1.07 5.90
CA LYS A 154 -0.34 -0.68 4.49
C LYS A 154 0.43 0.63 4.28
N GLU A 155 1.50 0.81 5.05
CA GLU A 155 2.33 2.05 5.03
C GLU A 155 1.58 3.33 5.44
N LEU A 156 0.35 3.22 5.95
CA LEU A 156 -0.31 4.34 6.62
C LEU A 156 0.29 4.55 8.01
N ALA A 157 0.74 3.47 8.65
CA ALA A 157 1.32 3.49 9.97
C ALA A 157 2.72 2.86 10.03
N GLU A 158 3.54 3.37 10.94
CA GLU A 158 4.87 2.86 11.26
C GLU A 158 5.00 2.52 12.75
N VAL A 159 6.02 1.74 13.07
CA VAL A 159 6.43 1.48 14.45
C VAL A 159 7.62 2.38 14.80
N THR A 160 7.44 3.21 15.82
CA THR A 160 8.45 4.18 16.26
C THR A 160 9.76 3.51 16.68
N ARG A 161 10.88 4.17 16.38
CA ARG A 161 12.21 3.72 16.77
C ARG A 161 12.59 4.31 18.13
N SER A 162 11.97 3.82 19.20
CA SER A 162 12.22 4.30 20.56
C SER A 162 12.44 3.13 21.55
N LYS A 163 12.82 3.45 22.79
CA LYS A 163 12.93 2.45 23.88
C LYS A 163 11.58 1.77 24.17
N ASN A 164 10.47 2.48 23.92
CA ASN A 164 9.10 2.00 24.11
C ASN A 164 8.34 2.18 22.78
N PRO A 165 8.50 1.24 21.82
CA PRO A 165 7.95 1.40 20.48
C PRO A 165 6.42 1.45 20.50
N THR A 166 5.88 2.33 19.67
CA THR A 166 4.44 2.56 19.49
C THR A 166 4.11 2.63 18.01
N VAL A 167 2.84 2.44 17.67
CA VAL A 167 2.32 2.55 16.31
C VAL A 167 1.74 3.93 16.10
N GLN A 168 2.09 4.58 15.00
CA GLN A 168 1.59 5.92 14.64
C GLN A 168 1.43 6.04 13.12
N PHE A 169 0.62 6.98 12.64
CA PHE A 169 0.59 7.30 11.22
C PHE A 169 1.94 7.84 10.75
N ILE A 170 2.36 7.47 9.54
CA ILE A 170 3.62 7.95 8.93
C ILE A 170 3.54 9.47 8.68
N HIS A 171 2.33 9.99 8.42
CA HIS A 171 2.08 11.40 8.19
C HIS A 171 0.85 11.89 8.96
N GLU A 172 0.96 13.04 9.63
CA GLU A 172 -0.19 13.69 10.30
C GLU A 172 -1.30 14.05 9.29
N SER A 173 -0.94 14.30 8.02
CA SER A 173 -1.91 14.56 6.96
C SER A 173 -2.86 13.38 6.69
N VAL A 174 -2.43 12.13 6.95
CA VAL A 174 -3.29 10.94 6.86
C VAL A 174 -4.38 11.01 7.93
N ARG A 175 -3.99 11.39 9.16
CA ARG A 175 -4.91 11.56 10.27
C ARG A 175 -5.89 12.70 10.03
N ASP A 176 -5.40 13.84 9.55
CA ASP A 176 -6.24 14.99 9.21
C ASP A 176 -7.25 14.67 8.11
N PHE A 177 -6.83 13.98 7.05
CA PHE A 177 -7.70 13.55 5.95
C PHE A 177 -8.84 12.65 6.45
N LEU A 178 -8.50 11.64 7.26
CA LEU A 178 -9.48 10.72 7.84
C LEU A 178 -10.49 11.42 8.77
N LEU A 179 -10.10 12.50 9.46
CA LEU A 179 -10.96 13.18 10.44
C LEU A 179 -11.77 14.37 9.90
N LYS A 180 -11.32 15.05 8.82
CA LYS A 180 -11.87 16.36 8.43
C LYS A 180 -12.74 16.38 7.16
N GLU A 181 -12.50 15.52 6.18
CA GLU A 181 -13.07 15.67 4.82
C GLU A 181 -14.02 14.54 4.41
N ASP A 182 -14.86 14.03 5.32
CA ASP A 182 -15.64 12.79 5.08
C ASP A 182 -14.76 11.61 4.58
N GLY A 183 -13.43 11.67 4.76
CA GLY A 183 -12.47 10.73 4.16
C GLY A 183 -12.69 9.29 4.62
N LEU A 184 -13.21 9.10 5.83
CA LEU A 184 -13.66 7.77 6.31
C LEU A 184 -14.85 7.24 5.49
N LYS A 185 -15.80 8.09 5.09
CA LYS A 185 -16.95 7.70 4.26
C LYS A 185 -16.54 7.48 2.80
N GLU A 186 -15.59 8.27 2.29
CA GLU A 186 -15.05 8.07 0.94
C GLU A 186 -14.29 6.75 0.80
N ILE A 187 -13.53 6.36 1.83
CA ILE A 187 -12.76 5.09 1.83
C ILE A 187 -13.66 3.90 2.19
N TRP A 188 -14.64 4.08 3.07
CA TRP A 188 -15.46 3.01 3.61
C TRP A 188 -16.97 3.29 3.49
N ILE A 189 -17.43 3.29 2.24
CA ILE A 189 -18.83 3.54 1.85
C ILE A 189 -19.83 2.58 2.55
N ASP A 190 -19.41 1.36 2.93
CA ASP A 190 -20.26 0.36 3.60
C ASP A 190 -20.26 0.43 5.15
N LEU A 191 -19.41 1.26 5.78
CA LEU A 191 -19.21 1.24 7.24
C LEU A 191 -20.15 2.15 8.06
N GLU A 192 -21.05 2.91 7.43
CA GLU A 192 -22.10 3.65 8.16
C GLU A 192 -22.99 2.73 9.02
N ARG A 193 -23.03 1.42 8.74
CA ARG A 193 -23.80 0.46 9.55
C ARG A 193 -23.06 -0.11 10.77
N ASN A 194 -21.72 -0.04 10.81
CA ASN A 194 -20.92 -0.78 11.80
C ASN A 194 -20.15 0.12 12.80
N PHE A 195 -20.08 1.43 12.57
CA PHE A 195 -19.59 2.36 13.60
C PHE A 195 -20.73 2.81 14.52
N GLN A 196 -21.16 1.92 15.41
CA GLN A 196 -21.79 2.35 16.66
C GLN A 196 -20.70 2.41 17.73
N GLY A 197 -20.22 3.62 17.99
CA GLY A 197 -19.44 3.93 19.19
C GLY A 197 -20.34 4.13 20.41
#